data_AF-A0A445CX76-F1
#
_entry.id   AF-A0A445CX76-F1
#
_cell.length_a   1.000
_cell.length_b   1.000
_cell.length_c   1.000
_cell.angle_alpha   90.00
_cell.angle_beta   90.00
_cell.angle_gamma   90.00
#
_symmetry.space_group_name_H-M   'P 1'
#
loop_
_entity.id
_entity.type
_entity.pdbx_description
1 polymer ?
#
loop_
_entity_poly.entity_id
_entity_poly.type
_entity_poly.pdbx_seq_one_letter_code
_entity_poly.pdbx_strand_id
1 'polypeptide(L)'
;MKGSLKMTNLLSRIRNSSKKTKTSTNKHRNRKRFNLRNQNAISIPKDLPSPHEEEDEEGEENAEEGFKLKSSAPLLTHGVQPLGNLYLNPGSINSRDTGLGNLHTLSDELVLEILGFLDSTNLGVLSTVSKSFYVFTNHEPLWRNLVLENLNGGFQFNGAWKSTYVAASYPSFDISSNALKSFKVRDFYSDYLFQSWLCANLEMKPEWLERDNIVRKRGISVEEFVLNFEEPNKPVLLEGCIDNWDALENWDRDYLMQLSGDVKFAVGPVEMKLGDYFRYSDQVREERPLYLFDPKFAEKVPKLGSEYEVPVYFREDLFGVLGSERPDYRWIIIGPAGSGSSFHVDPNSTSAWNAVIKGSKKWILFPPDVIPPGVHPSPDGAEVASPVSIIEWFMNFYGATKNWKKKPVECVCKAGEVIFVPNGWWHLVINLEESIAITQNYVSRRNLLNVLDFLNRPNASTLVSGTRDRVNLYDKFKNAIEASFPGEMDELARKEAEKKIQQKKLSFWDSVSDSNAGAFKFSF
;
A
#
# COMPACT_ATOMS: atom_id res chain seq x y z
N MET A 1 -15.04 -8.98 -14.66
CA MET A 1 -15.14 -10.36 -14.14
C MET A 1 -13.80 -10.73 -13.54
N LYS A 2 -13.84 -11.48 -12.44
CA LYS A 2 -12.70 -12.01 -11.69
C LYS A 2 -11.68 -12.68 -12.62
N GLY A 3 -10.42 -12.23 -12.59
CA GLY A 3 -9.27 -12.98 -13.07
C GLY A 3 -8.80 -13.96 -12.00
N SER A 4 -9.67 -14.90 -11.62
CA SER A 4 -9.22 -16.12 -10.94
C SER A 4 -8.67 -17.02 -12.03
N LEU A 5 -7.35 -17.23 -12.05
CA LEU A 5 -6.78 -18.37 -12.73
C LEU A 5 -7.31 -19.63 -12.03
N LYS A 6 -8.47 -20.12 -12.47
CA LYS A 6 -8.88 -21.50 -12.24
C LYS A 6 -8.02 -22.38 -13.14
N MET A 7 -6.90 -22.83 -12.62
CA MET A 7 -6.19 -23.97 -13.19
C MET A 7 -7.05 -25.21 -12.93
N THR A 8 -7.78 -25.63 -13.96
CA THR A 8 -8.69 -26.77 -13.91
C THR A 8 -7.95 -28.10 -13.72
N ASN A 9 -8.29 -28.77 -12.61
CA ASN A 9 -8.34 -30.23 -12.40
C ASN A 9 -7.58 -31.12 -13.41
N LEU A 10 -6.40 -31.59 -13.01
CA LEU A 10 -5.76 -32.77 -13.58
C LEU A 10 -5.59 -33.90 -12.55
N LEU A 11 -6.59 -34.15 -11.70
CA LEU A 11 -6.64 -35.35 -10.84
C LEU A 11 -8.08 -35.86 -10.68
N SER A 12 -8.69 -36.27 -11.79
CA SER A 12 -9.91 -37.08 -11.77
C SER A 12 -9.73 -38.33 -12.63
N ARG A 13 -8.85 -39.23 -12.20
CA ARG A 13 -8.84 -40.63 -12.60
C ARG A 13 -7.97 -41.37 -11.59
N ILE A 14 -8.61 -42.02 -10.62
CA ILE A 14 -8.27 -43.33 -10.02
C ILE A 14 -9.13 -43.45 -8.74
N ARG A 15 -10.31 -44.04 -8.89
CA ARG A 15 -11.00 -44.78 -7.83
C ARG A 15 -11.83 -45.87 -8.51
N ASN A 16 -11.33 -47.10 -8.46
CA ASN A 16 -12.04 -48.27 -7.94
C ASN A 16 -11.34 -49.56 -8.38
N SER A 17 -10.84 -50.30 -7.40
CA SER A 17 -10.81 -51.75 -7.44
C SER A 17 -10.66 -52.24 -6.00
N SER A 18 -11.79 -52.55 -5.37
CA SER A 18 -11.83 -53.37 -4.17
C SER A 18 -11.54 -54.83 -4.55
N LYS A 19 -10.70 -55.54 -3.80
CA LYS A 19 -10.86 -56.98 -3.62
C LYS A 19 -10.34 -57.41 -2.25
N LYS A 20 -11.22 -58.17 -1.58
CA LYS A 20 -11.09 -58.81 -0.27
C LYS A 20 -10.13 -60.01 -0.30
N THR A 21 -9.42 -60.23 0.81
CA THR A 21 -9.10 -61.55 1.42
C THR A 21 -8.56 -61.30 2.85
N LYS A 22 -9.37 -61.46 3.90
CA LYS A 22 -9.51 -62.61 4.83
C LYS A 22 -8.27 -63.04 5.64
N THR A 23 -8.40 -62.80 6.96
CA THR A 23 -8.05 -63.65 8.12
C THR A 23 -6.59 -64.04 8.40
N SER A 24 -6.07 -63.69 9.59
CA SER A 24 -6.12 -64.59 10.77
C SER A 24 -5.54 -63.96 12.07
N THR A 25 -6.15 -64.38 13.18
CA THR A 25 -5.61 -64.65 14.54
C THR A 25 -5.11 -63.56 15.50
N ASN A 26 -5.95 -63.37 16.53
CA ASN A 26 -5.68 -63.10 17.96
C ASN A 26 -4.24 -63.22 18.48
N LYS A 27 -3.84 -62.25 19.31
CA LYS A 27 -3.40 -62.51 20.70
C LYS A 27 -3.46 -61.26 21.58
N HIS A 28 -4.31 -61.33 22.60
CA HIS A 28 -4.27 -60.51 23.80
C HIS A 28 -2.87 -60.57 24.47
N ARG A 29 -2.39 -59.42 24.96
CA ARG A 29 -1.64 -59.39 26.21
C ARG A 29 -1.93 -58.11 27.00
N ASN A 30 -2.35 -58.35 28.23
CA ASN A 30 -2.80 -57.41 29.24
C ASN A 30 -1.60 -56.89 30.06
N ARG A 31 -1.72 -55.64 30.51
CA ARG A 31 -1.22 -55.06 31.78
C ARG A 31 0.29 -55.04 32.07
N LYS A 32 0.80 -53.85 32.41
CA LYS A 32 0.98 -53.43 33.81
C LYS A 32 1.25 -51.92 33.93
N ARG A 33 0.41 -51.27 34.74
CA ARG A 33 0.65 -49.99 35.42
C ARG A 33 1.82 -50.17 36.39
N PHE A 34 2.71 -49.19 36.49
CA PHE A 34 3.55 -48.98 37.66
C PHE A 34 3.19 -47.62 38.29
N ASN A 35 2.60 -47.71 39.48
CA ASN A 35 2.56 -46.63 40.46
C ASN A 35 3.89 -46.65 41.21
N LEU A 36 4.51 -45.49 41.40
CA LEU A 36 5.47 -45.26 42.48
C LEU A 36 5.09 -43.95 43.16
N ARG A 37 4.67 -44.08 44.42
CA ARG A 37 4.41 -43.02 45.39
C ARG A 37 5.33 -43.28 46.59
N ASN A 38 5.81 -42.18 47.16
CA ASN A 38 6.43 -41.97 48.49
C ASN A 38 7.92 -41.63 48.44
N GLN A 39 8.23 -40.35 48.68
CA GLN A 39 8.50 -39.70 49.99
C GLN A 39 9.98 -39.83 50.34
N ASN A 40 10.68 -38.69 50.34
CA ASN A 40 11.59 -38.32 51.40
C ASN A 40 11.75 -36.79 51.37
N ALA A 41 11.31 -36.17 52.47
CA ALA A 41 11.53 -34.78 52.80
C ALA A 41 12.90 -34.66 53.47
N ILE A 42 13.77 -33.77 52.97
CA ILE A 42 14.92 -33.25 53.73
C ILE A 42 15.05 -31.74 53.44
N SER A 43 15.35 -31.04 54.52
CA SER A 43 15.39 -29.62 54.85
C SER A 43 16.14 -28.65 53.91
N ILE A 44 15.61 -27.44 53.87
CA ILE A 44 16.17 -26.19 53.32
C ILE A 44 17.29 -25.65 54.24
N PRO A 45 18.43 -25.22 53.69
CA PRO A 45 19.20 -24.10 54.23
C PRO A 45 18.95 -22.83 53.41
N LYS A 46 18.65 -21.74 54.12
CA LYS A 46 18.61 -20.37 53.60
C LYS A 46 20.03 -19.90 53.21
N ASP A 47 20.05 -18.89 52.35
CA ASP A 47 21.18 -18.03 51.96
C ASP A 47 21.95 -18.47 50.70
N LEU A 48 21.62 -17.85 49.57
CA LEU A 48 22.56 -17.38 48.53
C LEU A 48 21.83 -16.42 47.54
N PRO A 49 22.55 -15.45 46.95
CA PRO A 49 22.05 -14.14 46.55
C PRO A 49 21.30 -14.12 45.21
N SER A 50 20.46 -13.10 45.02
CA SER A 50 19.72 -12.84 43.79
C SER A 50 20.65 -12.57 42.60
N PRO A 51 20.35 -13.08 41.40
CA PRO A 51 21.09 -12.68 40.21
C PRO A 51 20.66 -11.26 39.78
N HIS A 52 21.63 -10.36 39.88
CA HIS A 52 21.84 -9.12 39.13
C HIS A 52 20.67 -8.65 38.24
N GLU A 53 20.02 -7.57 38.70
CA GLU A 53 19.39 -6.60 37.80
C GLU A 53 20.54 -5.91 37.06
N GLU A 54 20.72 -6.21 35.77
CA GLU A 54 21.55 -5.40 34.88
C GLU A 54 20.77 -4.10 34.64
N GLU A 55 21.20 -3.05 35.34
CA GLU A 55 20.86 -1.67 35.01
C GLU A 55 21.44 -1.38 33.61
N ASP A 56 20.56 -1.12 32.65
CA ASP A 56 20.94 -0.58 31.34
C ASP A 56 21.58 0.79 31.58
N GLU A 57 22.92 0.85 31.60
CA GLU A 57 23.67 2.10 31.54
C GLU A 57 23.37 2.79 30.19
N GLU A 58 22.64 3.91 30.26
CA GLU A 58 22.44 4.85 29.17
C GLU A 58 23.82 5.39 28.72
N GLY A 59 24.40 4.73 27.72
CA GLY A 59 25.48 5.28 26.92
C GLY A 59 24.96 6.36 25.99
N GLU A 60 24.98 7.62 26.44
CA GLU A 60 24.92 8.79 25.57
C GLU A 60 26.19 8.88 24.71
N GLU A 61 26.29 8.08 23.65
CA GLU A 61 27.27 8.28 22.59
C GLU A 61 26.64 8.03 21.20
N ASN A 62 26.45 9.12 20.43
CA ASN A 62 26.13 9.18 18.99
C ASN A 62 24.77 8.61 18.51
N ALA A 63 23.66 9.17 19.00
CA ALA A 63 22.30 8.77 18.63
C ALA A 63 21.73 9.35 17.31
N GLU A 64 22.54 9.86 16.38
CA GLU A 64 22.03 10.62 15.21
C GLU A 64 21.96 9.87 13.86
N GLU A 65 22.57 8.70 13.66
CA GLU A 65 22.56 8.04 12.33
C GLU A 65 21.61 6.81 12.21
N GLY A 66 21.00 6.36 13.31
CA GLY A 66 20.18 5.14 13.35
C GLY A 66 18.72 5.29 12.91
N PHE A 67 18.05 4.15 12.71
CA PHE A 67 16.59 4.07 12.61
C PHE A 67 15.97 3.95 14.02
N LYS A 68 14.91 4.72 14.30
CA LYS A 68 14.18 4.65 15.58
C LYS A 68 12.85 3.92 15.42
N LEU A 69 12.49 3.12 16.41
CA LEU A 69 11.19 2.46 16.48
C LEU A 69 10.19 3.38 17.18
N LYS A 70 8.91 3.28 16.80
CA LYS A 70 7.80 3.92 17.50
C LYS A 70 7.81 3.50 18.97
N SER A 71 7.51 4.42 19.89
CA SER A 71 7.36 4.11 21.32
C SER A 71 6.28 3.04 21.59
N SER A 72 5.28 2.95 20.70
CA SER A 72 4.22 1.94 20.74
C SER A 72 4.57 0.64 20.00
N ALA A 73 5.80 0.46 19.51
CA ALA A 73 6.20 -0.73 18.77
C ALA A 73 6.06 -1.97 19.69
N PRO A 74 5.31 -3.00 19.28
CA PRO A 74 5.21 -4.22 20.05
C PRO A 74 6.56 -4.94 20.02
N LEU A 75 6.87 -5.67 21.10
CA LEU A 75 7.99 -6.59 21.09
C LEU A 75 7.91 -7.51 19.88
N LEU A 76 9.04 -7.64 19.18
CA LEU A 76 9.20 -8.54 18.05
C LEU A 76 8.63 -9.93 18.36
N THR A 77 7.59 -10.28 17.59
CA THR A 77 6.85 -11.52 17.82
C THR A 77 7.70 -12.71 17.39
N HIS A 78 7.56 -13.84 18.08
CA HIS A 78 8.19 -15.12 17.73
C HIS A 78 9.75 -15.16 17.72
N GLY A 79 10.45 -14.05 18.01
CA GLY A 79 11.91 -14.02 18.18
C GLY A 79 12.74 -13.88 16.90
N VAL A 80 12.14 -13.40 15.80
CA VAL A 80 12.80 -13.28 14.48
C VAL A 80 13.79 -12.12 14.42
N GLN A 81 15.08 -12.39 14.30
CA GLN A 81 16.13 -11.38 14.24
C GLN A 81 16.62 -11.14 12.79
N PRO A 82 17.23 -9.99 12.47
CA PRO A 82 17.87 -9.77 11.18
C PRO A 82 19.04 -10.74 10.97
N LEU A 83 19.27 -11.15 9.73
CA LEU A 83 20.27 -12.14 9.35
C LEU A 83 21.70 -11.72 9.72
N GLY A 84 21.96 -10.41 9.71
CA GLY A 84 23.22 -9.81 10.15
C GLY A 84 23.65 -10.26 11.57
N ASN A 85 22.70 -10.50 12.47
CA ASN A 85 23.00 -10.90 13.85
C ASN A 85 23.62 -12.30 13.95
N LEU A 86 23.41 -13.17 12.95
CA LEU A 86 24.03 -14.48 12.89
C LEU A 86 25.57 -14.37 12.79
N TYR A 87 26.08 -13.35 12.09
CA TYR A 87 27.52 -13.11 11.99
C TYR A 87 28.15 -12.70 13.32
N LEU A 88 27.36 -12.09 14.22
CA LEU A 88 27.81 -11.61 15.52
C LEU A 88 27.67 -12.66 16.64
N ASN A 89 27.08 -13.82 16.35
CA ASN A 89 26.88 -14.91 17.30
C ASN A 89 27.62 -16.19 16.85
N PRO A 90 28.97 -16.18 16.87
CA PRO A 90 29.78 -17.31 16.40
C PRO A 90 29.55 -18.54 17.27
N GLY A 91 28.85 -19.53 16.73
CA GLY A 91 28.46 -20.76 17.43
C GLY A 91 26.96 -21.02 17.44
N SER A 92 26.15 -20.02 17.09
CA SER A 92 24.72 -20.20 16.88
C SER A 92 24.44 -20.84 15.52
N ILE A 93 23.45 -21.73 15.49
CA ILE A 93 22.92 -22.31 14.24
C ILE A 93 21.56 -21.65 14.02
N ASN A 94 21.33 -21.14 12.81
CA ASN A 94 20.05 -20.53 12.49
C ASN A 94 18.90 -21.55 12.69
N SER A 95 18.04 -21.28 13.67
CA SER A 95 16.85 -22.09 13.97
C SER A 95 15.95 -22.21 12.75
N ARG A 96 15.96 -21.20 11.86
CA ARG A 96 15.28 -21.24 10.55
C ARG A 96 15.67 -22.50 9.78
N ASP A 97 16.96 -22.73 9.57
CA ASP A 97 17.46 -23.78 8.69
C ASP A 97 17.24 -25.16 9.31
N THR A 98 17.60 -25.30 10.58
CA THR A 98 17.42 -26.58 11.30
C THR A 98 15.95 -26.97 11.43
N GLY A 99 15.04 -26.01 11.63
CA GLY A 99 13.61 -26.29 11.71
C GLY A 99 12.91 -26.48 10.38
N LEU A 100 13.47 -25.99 9.25
CA LEU A 100 12.97 -26.28 7.91
C LEU A 100 13.49 -27.62 7.36
N GLY A 101 14.60 -28.15 7.88
CA GLY A 101 15.22 -29.36 7.36
C GLY A 101 15.57 -29.18 5.89
N ASN A 102 15.26 -30.16 5.03
CA ASN A 102 15.58 -30.11 3.60
C ASN A 102 14.97 -28.92 2.84
N LEU A 103 13.96 -28.24 3.41
CA LEU A 103 13.35 -27.05 2.81
C LEU A 103 14.16 -25.76 3.07
N HIS A 104 15.23 -25.82 3.87
CA HIS A 104 16.05 -24.64 4.19
C HIS A 104 16.68 -23.99 2.96
N THR A 105 16.78 -24.71 1.83
CA THR A 105 17.31 -24.21 0.56
C THR A 105 16.37 -23.24 -0.16
N LEU A 106 15.09 -23.24 0.19
CA LEU A 106 14.12 -22.28 -0.32
C LEU A 106 14.30 -20.93 0.39
N SER A 107 14.05 -19.83 -0.31
CA SER A 107 14.01 -18.50 0.31
C SER A 107 12.76 -18.33 1.18
N ASP A 108 12.75 -17.33 2.06
CA ASP A 108 11.63 -17.10 2.97
C ASP A 108 10.34 -16.73 2.21
N GLU A 109 10.49 -16.00 1.11
CA GLU A 109 9.42 -15.64 0.18
C GLU A 109 8.78 -16.90 -0.41
N LEU A 110 9.59 -17.82 -0.93
CA LEU A 110 9.09 -19.06 -1.53
C LEU A 110 8.42 -19.97 -0.50
N VAL A 111 8.97 -20.04 0.73
CA VAL A 111 8.33 -20.78 1.82
C VAL A 111 6.95 -20.18 2.12
N LEU A 112 6.85 -18.86 2.25
CA LEU A 112 5.57 -18.19 2.50
C LEU A 112 4.59 -18.31 1.33
N GLU A 113 5.06 -18.26 0.08
CA GLU A 113 4.23 -18.48 -1.10
C GLU A 113 3.61 -19.88 -1.09
N ILE A 114 4.41 -20.92 -0.79
CA ILE A 114 3.93 -22.30 -0.64
C ILE A 114 2.90 -22.39 0.49
N LEU A 115 3.19 -21.79 1.65
CA LEU A 115 2.27 -21.78 2.80
C LEU A 115 0.98 -21.00 2.49
N GLY A 116 1.03 -20.01 1.61
CA GLY A 116 -0.12 -19.23 1.15
C GLY A 116 -1.19 -20.06 0.44
N PHE A 117 -0.86 -21.24 -0.09
CA PHE A 117 -1.82 -22.18 -0.68
C PHE A 117 -2.58 -23.03 0.36
N LEU A 118 -2.19 -22.98 1.63
CA LEU A 118 -2.76 -23.83 2.68
C LEU A 118 -3.94 -23.16 3.38
N ASP A 119 -4.93 -23.97 3.75
CA ASP A 119 -6.02 -23.52 4.60
C ASP A 119 -5.58 -23.31 6.07
N SER A 120 -6.44 -22.64 6.83
CA SER A 120 -6.21 -22.37 8.27
C SER A 120 -5.91 -23.63 9.10
N THR A 121 -6.48 -24.78 8.76
CA THR A 121 -6.29 -26.03 9.51
C THR A 121 -4.89 -26.57 9.24
N ASN A 122 -4.47 -26.58 7.98
CA ASN A 122 -3.14 -27.04 7.57
C ASN A 122 -2.04 -26.11 8.11
N LEU A 123 -2.24 -24.80 8.09
CA LEU A 123 -1.32 -23.85 8.75
C LEU A 123 -1.23 -24.11 10.25
N GLY A 124 -2.36 -24.35 10.92
CA GLY A 124 -2.41 -24.70 12.34
C GLY A 124 -1.63 -25.98 12.65
N VAL A 125 -1.83 -27.05 11.87
CA VAL A 125 -1.09 -28.31 12.03
C VAL A 125 0.41 -28.11 11.81
N LEU A 126 0.80 -27.42 10.73
CA LEU A 126 2.21 -27.15 10.44
C LEU A 126 2.89 -26.34 11.53
N SER A 127 2.18 -25.42 12.17
CA SER A 127 2.71 -24.63 13.29
C SER A 127 3.22 -25.49 14.47
N THR A 128 2.81 -26.76 14.55
CA THR A 128 3.23 -27.71 15.59
C THR A 128 4.38 -28.63 15.19
N VAL A 129 4.84 -28.56 13.93
CA VAL A 129 5.83 -29.51 13.37
C VAL A 129 7.25 -29.14 13.78
N SER A 130 7.61 -27.86 13.72
CA SER A 130 8.95 -27.38 14.07
C SER A 130 8.92 -25.92 14.52
N LYS A 131 10.01 -25.46 15.14
CA LYS A 131 10.18 -24.05 15.51
C LYS A 131 10.10 -23.12 14.29
N SER A 132 10.64 -23.52 13.14
CA SER A 132 10.57 -22.71 11.92
C SER A 132 9.16 -22.62 11.37
N PHE A 133 8.46 -23.75 11.24
CA PHE A 133 7.07 -23.71 10.80
C PHE A 133 6.19 -22.94 11.78
N TYR A 134 6.46 -23.02 13.08
CA TYR A 134 5.79 -22.17 14.06
C TYR A 134 5.98 -20.68 13.73
N VAL A 135 7.20 -20.21 13.42
CA VAL A 135 7.41 -18.81 13.01
C VAL A 135 6.69 -18.48 11.71
N PHE A 136 6.94 -19.24 10.64
CA PHE A 136 6.39 -18.95 9.30
C PHE A 136 4.86 -18.98 9.27
N THR A 137 4.24 -19.99 9.89
CA THR A 137 2.78 -20.12 9.89
C THR A 137 2.08 -19.10 10.79
N ASN A 138 2.81 -18.36 11.64
CA ASN A 138 2.29 -17.21 12.38
C ASN A 138 2.59 -15.87 11.68
N HIS A 139 3.09 -15.89 10.44
CA HIS A 139 3.26 -14.67 9.65
C HIS A 139 1.88 -14.08 9.30
N GLU A 140 1.64 -12.85 9.75
CA GLU A 140 0.33 -12.18 9.72
C GLU A 140 -0.31 -12.11 8.31
N PRO A 141 0.42 -11.82 7.21
CA PRO A 141 -0.13 -11.84 5.86
C PRO A 141 -0.84 -13.14 5.43
N LEU A 142 -0.39 -14.31 5.91
CA LEU A 142 -1.06 -15.59 5.60
C LEU A 142 -2.50 -15.58 6.14
N TRP A 143 -2.67 -15.11 7.39
CA TRP A 143 -3.96 -15.05 8.04
C TRP A 143 -4.82 -13.89 7.53
N ARG A 144 -4.20 -12.77 7.14
CA ARG A 144 -4.88 -11.65 6.49
C ARG A 144 -5.58 -12.12 5.22
N ASN A 145 -4.89 -12.86 4.37
CA ASN A 145 -5.47 -13.40 3.13
C ASN A 145 -6.65 -14.33 3.44
N LEU A 146 -6.50 -15.26 4.40
CA LEU A 146 -7.58 -16.15 4.82
C LEU A 146 -8.80 -15.40 5.37
N VAL A 147 -8.59 -14.34 6.17
CA VAL A 147 -9.69 -13.49 6.67
C VAL A 147 -10.40 -12.79 5.51
N LEU A 148 -9.66 -12.12 4.63
CA LEU A 148 -10.24 -11.35 3.53
C LEU A 148 -10.95 -12.25 2.50
N GLU A 149 -10.43 -13.45 2.24
CA GLU A 149 -11.03 -14.40 1.29
C GLU A 149 -12.25 -15.12 1.88
N ASN A 150 -12.17 -15.60 3.12
CA ASN A 150 -13.22 -16.43 3.71
C ASN A 150 -14.32 -15.60 4.38
N LEU A 151 -13.97 -14.45 4.97
CA LEU A 151 -14.89 -13.60 5.74
C LEU A 151 -15.27 -12.32 4.99
N ASN A 152 -14.62 -12.01 3.86
CA ASN A 152 -14.77 -10.75 3.13
C ASN A 152 -14.56 -9.56 4.09
N GLY A 153 -15.51 -8.62 4.19
CA GLY A 153 -15.48 -7.54 5.20
C GLY A 153 -16.44 -7.76 6.37
N GLY A 154 -16.85 -9.01 6.64
CA GLY A 154 -17.77 -9.37 7.72
C GLY A 154 -17.06 -9.85 8.99
N PHE A 155 -15.96 -9.21 9.38
CA PHE A 155 -15.14 -9.60 10.53
C PHE A 155 -14.92 -8.43 11.49
N GLN A 156 -14.60 -8.74 12.75
CA GLN A 156 -14.13 -7.75 13.73
C GLN A 156 -12.65 -8.01 14.01
N PHE A 157 -11.80 -7.04 13.68
CA PHE A 157 -10.38 -7.16 13.91
C PHE A 157 -10.06 -7.25 15.41
N ASN A 158 -9.27 -8.25 15.78
CA ASN A 158 -8.95 -8.61 17.16
C ASN A 158 -7.44 -8.57 17.40
N GLY A 159 -6.83 -7.40 17.23
CA GLY A 159 -5.40 -7.11 17.41
C GLY A 159 -4.43 -7.76 16.41
N ALA A 160 -4.75 -8.94 15.87
CA ALA A 160 -3.96 -9.70 14.91
C ALA A 160 -4.87 -10.47 13.95
N TRP A 161 -4.41 -10.74 12.72
CA TRP A 161 -5.16 -11.43 11.69
C TRP A 161 -5.46 -12.88 12.05
N LYS A 162 -4.50 -13.59 12.66
CA LYS A 162 -4.73 -14.96 13.15
C LYS A 162 -5.82 -15.00 14.22
N SER A 163 -5.72 -14.12 15.21
CA SER A 163 -6.72 -14.00 16.29
C SER A 163 -8.10 -13.63 15.74
N THR A 164 -8.14 -12.75 14.74
CA THR A 164 -9.37 -12.36 14.02
C THR A 164 -10.00 -13.57 13.33
N TYR A 165 -9.21 -14.35 12.59
CA TYR A 165 -9.69 -15.55 11.91
C TYR A 165 -10.25 -16.59 12.89
N VAL A 166 -9.52 -16.87 13.97
CA VAL A 166 -9.93 -17.86 14.96
C VAL A 166 -11.19 -17.40 15.70
N ALA A 167 -11.28 -16.13 16.10
CA ALA A 167 -12.46 -15.59 16.78
C ALA A 167 -13.72 -15.69 15.91
N ALA A 168 -13.59 -15.38 14.61
CA ALA A 168 -14.71 -15.44 13.68
C ALA A 168 -15.11 -16.89 13.33
N SER A 169 -14.15 -17.79 13.17
CA SER A 169 -14.39 -19.18 12.74
C SER A 169 -14.75 -20.12 13.88
N TYR A 170 -14.26 -19.83 15.09
CA TYR A 170 -14.38 -20.67 16.29
C TYR A 170 -14.74 -19.83 17.53
N PRO A 171 -15.93 -19.21 17.57
CA PRO A 171 -16.32 -18.24 18.61
C PRO A 171 -16.42 -18.83 20.02
N SER A 172 -16.53 -20.15 20.16
CA SER A 172 -16.51 -20.84 21.45
C SER A 172 -15.10 -20.98 22.05
N PHE A 173 -14.06 -20.67 21.28
CA PHE A 173 -12.68 -20.70 21.74
C PHE A 173 -12.30 -19.33 22.31
N ASP A 174 -12.11 -19.28 23.63
CA ASP A 174 -11.75 -18.02 24.30
C ASP A 174 -10.27 -17.66 24.06
N ILE A 175 -10.06 -16.73 23.14
CA ILE A 175 -8.73 -16.15 22.83
C ILE A 175 -8.31 -15.12 23.90
N SER A 176 -9.24 -14.56 24.67
CA SER A 176 -8.96 -13.53 25.68
C SER A 176 -8.33 -14.08 26.96
N SER A 177 -8.67 -15.32 27.35
CA SER A 177 -8.15 -16.00 28.55
C SER A 177 -6.68 -16.41 28.47
N ASN A 178 -6.13 -16.53 27.27
CA ASN A 178 -4.72 -16.75 27.03
C ASN A 178 -4.25 -15.58 26.17
N ALA A 179 -3.66 -14.56 26.82
CA ALA A 179 -2.55 -13.87 26.18
C ALA A 179 -1.62 -14.99 25.70
N LEU A 180 -1.70 -15.35 24.42
CA LEU A 180 -0.76 -16.23 23.76
C LEU A 180 0.56 -15.52 23.97
N LYS A 181 1.28 -15.87 25.04
CA LYS A 181 2.67 -15.49 25.21
C LYS A 181 3.33 -16.14 24.02
N SER A 182 3.47 -15.36 22.95
CA SER A 182 4.05 -15.81 21.69
C SER A 182 5.37 -16.48 22.06
N PHE A 183 5.45 -17.78 21.78
CA PHE A 183 6.65 -18.54 22.05
C PHE A 183 7.79 -17.92 21.24
N LYS A 184 8.81 -17.38 21.91
CA LYS A 184 9.97 -16.80 21.22
C LYS A 184 10.93 -17.91 20.83
N VAL A 185 11.14 -18.10 19.53
CA VAL A 185 12.16 -18.99 19.01
C VAL A 185 13.51 -18.28 19.13
N ARG A 186 14.45 -18.91 19.82
CA ARG A 186 15.83 -18.39 19.92
C ARG A 186 16.56 -18.63 18.61
N ASP A 187 17.49 -17.73 18.29
CA ASP A 187 18.42 -17.89 17.16
C ASP A 187 17.71 -18.05 15.81
N PHE A 188 16.54 -17.44 15.63
CA PHE A 188 15.82 -17.45 14.37
C PHE A 188 16.16 -16.18 13.59
N TYR A 189 16.89 -16.32 12.50
CA TYR A 189 17.38 -15.18 11.72
C TYR A 189 16.76 -15.17 10.31
N SER A 190 16.13 -14.05 9.94
CA SER A 190 15.48 -13.83 8.64
C SER A 190 15.29 -12.34 8.41
N ASP A 191 15.93 -11.78 7.38
CA ASP A 191 15.73 -10.38 6.99
C ASP A 191 14.31 -10.15 6.46
N TYR A 192 13.80 -11.08 5.65
CA TYR A 192 12.46 -10.96 5.05
C TYR A 192 11.35 -10.85 6.10
N LEU A 193 11.33 -11.77 7.06
CA LEU A 193 10.31 -11.78 8.11
C LEU A 193 10.50 -10.61 9.10
N PHE A 194 11.74 -10.22 9.37
CA PHE A 194 12.05 -9.09 10.24
C PHE A 194 11.67 -7.74 9.59
N GLN A 195 11.90 -7.59 8.29
CA GLN A 195 11.68 -6.35 7.55
C GLN A 195 10.22 -5.90 7.59
N SER A 196 9.27 -6.82 7.46
CA SER A 196 7.83 -6.48 7.54
C SER A 196 7.46 -5.90 8.91
N TRP A 197 7.98 -6.49 10.00
CA TRP A 197 7.79 -5.94 11.35
C TRP A 197 8.52 -4.61 11.53
N LEU A 198 9.75 -4.48 11.03
CA LEU A 198 10.52 -3.24 11.11
C LEU A 198 9.79 -2.09 10.41
N CYS A 199 9.34 -2.29 9.17
CA CYS A 199 8.64 -1.27 8.38
C CYS A 199 7.32 -0.83 9.04
N ALA A 200 6.59 -1.75 9.67
CA ALA A 200 5.37 -1.41 10.41
C ALA A 200 5.62 -0.51 11.64
N ASN A 201 6.81 -0.63 12.24
CA ASN A 201 7.13 -0.06 13.54
C ASN A 201 8.18 1.04 13.51
N LEU A 202 8.71 1.38 12.33
CA LEU A 202 9.66 2.46 12.16
C LEU A 202 9.01 3.82 12.34
N GLU A 203 9.68 4.72 13.05
CA GLU A 203 9.33 6.14 13.07
C GLU A 203 9.83 6.82 11.79
N MET A 204 9.01 7.72 11.22
CA MET A 204 9.44 8.54 10.09
C MET A 204 10.57 9.47 10.56
N LYS A 205 11.72 9.43 9.90
CA LYS A 205 12.83 10.33 10.23
C LYS A 205 12.47 11.79 9.93
N PRO A 206 12.88 12.77 10.77
CA PRO A 206 12.66 14.19 10.50
C PRO A 206 13.14 14.63 9.11
N GLU A 207 14.32 14.15 8.68
CA GLU A 207 14.92 14.43 7.37
C GLU A 207 14.05 13.96 6.17
N TRP A 208 13.15 12.99 6.37
CA TRP A 208 12.19 12.54 5.35
C TRP A 208 11.00 13.48 5.20
N LEU A 209 10.75 14.30 6.22
CA LEU A 209 9.65 15.25 6.29
C LEU A 209 10.08 16.67 5.93
N GLU A 210 11.36 17.02 6.15
CA GLU A 210 11.91 18.38 5.96
C GLU A 210 11.80 18.93 4.54
N ARG A 211 11.91 18.08 3.51
CA ARG A 211 11.84 18.57 2.12
C ARG A 211 10.41 18.96 1.77
N ASP A 212 10.19 20.26 1.61
CA ASP A 212 9.00 20.88 1.02
C ASP A 212 9.47 21.90 -0.04
N ASN A 213 9.27 21.56 -1.32
CA ASN A 213 9.71 22.37 -2.46
C ASN A 213 8.62 22.51 -3.53
N ILE A 214 7.38 22.13 -3.21
CA ILE A 214 6.24 22.38 -4.08
C ILE A 214 5.92 23.88 -4.09
N VAL A 215 5.46 24.39 -5.24
CA VAL A 215 4.92 25.75 -5.28
C VAL A 215 3.56 25.76 -4.58
N ARG A 216 3.39 26.67 -3.62
CA ARG A 216 2.14 26.91 -2.90
C ARG A 216 1.45 28.16 -3.44
N LYS A 217 0.14 28.12 -3.67
CA LYS A 217 -0.65 29.24 -4.19
C LYS A 217 -1.99 29.36 -3.47
N ARG A 218 -2.39 30.61 -3.19
CA ARG A 218 -3.68 30.97 -2.59
C ARG A 218 -4.38 32.01 -3.46
N GLY A 219 -5.67 31.80 -3.73
CA GLY A 219 -6.52 32.78 -4.39
C GLY A 219 -6.10 33.21 -5.81
N ILE A 220 -5.41 32.35 -6.55
CA ILE A 220 -5.07 32.60 -7.96
C ILE A 220 -6.30 32.46 -8.86
N SER A 221 -6.30 33.10 -10.03
CA SER A 221 -7.39 32.91 -11.00
C SER A 221 -7.30 31.53 -11.67
N VAL A 222 -8.39 31.09 -12.31
CA VAL A 222 -8.39 29.84 -13.10
C VAL A 222 -7.41 29.96 -14.27
N GLU A 223 -7.34 31.12 -14.91
CA GLU A 223 -6.42 31.41 -16.00
C GLU A 223 -4.96 31.35 -15.54
N GLU A 224 -4.66 31.91 -14.36
CA GLU A 224 -3.33 31.80 -13.76
C GLU A 224 -2.97 30.35 -13.41
N PHE A 225 -3.93 29.57 -12.91
CA PHE A 225 -3.73 28.15 -12.65
C PHE A 225 -3.40 27.39 -13.94
N VAL A 226 -4.22 27.57 -14.98
CA VAL A 226 -4.05 26.92 -16.27
C VAL A 226 -2.70 27.28 -16.88
N LEU A 227 -2.38 28.57 -16.97
CA LEU A 227 -1.18 29.05 -17.65
C LEU A 227 0.11 28.60 -16.96
N ASN A 228 0.14 28.59 -15.63
CA ASN A 228 1.38 28.38 -14.87
C ASN A 228 1.57 26.94 -14.40
N PHE A 229 0.49 26.14 -14.30
CA PHE A 229 0.54 24.81 -13.70
C PHE A 229 -0.06 23.71 -14.59
N GLU A 230 -1.31 23.86 -15.03
CA GLU A 230 -1.96 22.79 -15.82
C GLU A 230 -1.34 22.63 -17.21
N GLU A 231 -1.23 23.73 -17.98
CA GLU A 231 -0.68 23.74 -19.34
C GLU A 231 0.83 23.39 -19.38
N PRO A 232 1.66 23.79 -18.40
CA PRO A 232 3.05 23.34 -18.31
C PRO A 232 3.22 21.95 -17.66
N ASN A 233 2.12 21.29 -17.25
CA ASN A 233 2.11 20.00 -16.56
C ASN A 233 2.95 19.98 -15.26
N LYS A 234 2.75 20.97 -14.39
CA LYS A 234 3.50 21.17 -13.13
C LYS A 234 2.60 21.03 -11.90
N PRO A 235 3.02 20.25 -10.87
CA PRO A 235 2.26 20.13 -9.63
C PRO A 235 2.25 21.45 -8.87
N VAL A 236 1.18 21.68 -8.14
CA VAL A 236 1.00 22.85 -7.26
C VAL A 236 0.16 22.46 -6.07
N LEU A 237 0.46 23.08 -4.92
CA LEU A 237 -0.39 23.00 -3.75
C LEU A 237 -1.24 24.28 -3.66
N LEU A 238 -2.54 24.09 -3.55
CA LEU A 238 -3.55 25.15 -3.54
C LEU A 238 -4.12 25.28 -2.14
N GLU A 239 -4.12 26.51 -1.64
CA GLU A 239 -4.61 26.88 -0.32
C GLU A 239 -5.87 27.74 -0.47
N GLY A 240 -6.83 27.58 0.45
CA GLY A 240 -8.02 28.42 0.53
C GLY A 240 -9.12 28.12 -0.48
N CYS A 241 -8.94 27.15 -1.39
CA CYS A 241 -9.93 26.85 -2.44
C CYS A 241 -11.05 25.90 -2.01
N ILE A 242 -11.01 25.44 -0.76
CA ILE A 242 -12.00 24.55 -0.16
C ILE A 242 -12.50 25.05 1.21
N ASP A 243 -12.14 26.27 1.63
CA ASP A 243 -12.47 26.86 2.94
C ASP A 243 -13.99 26.92 3.21
N ASN A 244 -14.81 26.84 2.16
CA ASN A 244 -16.27 26.88 2.21
C ASN A 244 -16.94 25.49 2.29
N TRP A 245 -16.18 24.39 2.35
CA TRP A 245 -16.75 23.04 2.39
C TRP A 245 -17.27 22.70 3.79
N ASP A 246 -18.54 22.29 3.88
CA ASP A 246 -19.11 21.68 5.08
C ASP A 246 -18.27 20.49 5.55
N ALA A 247 -17.61 19.78 4.63
CA ALA A 247 -16.72 18.67 4.95
C ALA A 247 -15.55 19.09 5.87
N LEU A 248 -14.96 20.29 5.70
CA LEU A 248 -13.86 20.74 6.56
C LEU A 248 -14.32 21.02 8.00
N GLU A 249 -15.56 21.48 8.16
CA GLU A 249 -16.13 21.76 9.47
C GLU A 249 -16.59 20.48 10.17
N ASN A 250 -17.24 19.58 9.43
CA ASN A 250 -17.98 18.47 10.02
C ASN A 250 -17.27 17.12 9.98
N TRP A 251 -16.40 16.85 8.99
CA TRP A 251 -15.88 15.49 8.81
C TRP A 251 -14.79 15.16 9.82
N ASP A 252 -15.23 14.48 10.86
CA ASP A 252 -14.39 13.71 11.75
C ASP A 252 -14.93 12.29 11.94
N ARG A 253 -14.22 11.52 12.76
CA ARG A 253 -14.56 10.14 13.05
C ARG A 253 -15.97 10.00 13.65
N ASP A 254 -16.33 10.88 14.57
CA ASP A 254 -17.61 10.81 15.29
C ASP A 254 -18.77 11.13 14.35
N TYR A 255 -18.63 12.19 13.54
CA TYR A 255 -19.58 12.55 12.52
C TYR A 255 -19.80 11.42 11.51
N LEU A 256 -18.71 10.88 10.95
CA LEU A 256 -18.81 9.81 9.95
C LEU A 256 -19.40 8.54 10.54
N MET A 257 -19.09 8.22 11.81
CA MET A 257 -19.70 7.11 12.54
C MET A 257 -21.20 7.29 12.73
N GLN A 258 -21.64 8.47 13.16
CA GLN A 258 -23.06 8.77 13.33
C GLN A 258 -23.81 8.71 11.99
N LEU A 259 -23.22 9.25 10.92
CA LEU A 259 -23.85 9.35 9.62
C LEU A 259 -23.88 8.00 8.87
N SER A 260 -22.81 7.22 8.98
CA SER A 260 -22.55 6.10 8.06
C SER A 260 -21.84 4.90 8.68
N GLY A 261 -21.82 4.76 10.02
CA GLY A 261 -21.13 3.68 10.73
C GLY A 261 -21.49 2.26 10.25
N ASP A 262 -22.75 2.03 9.89
CA ASP A 262 -23.25 0.74 9.38
C ASP A 262 -23.15 0.58 7.85
N VAL A 263 -22.75 1.62 7.13
CA VAL A 263 -22.60 1.61 5.66
C VAL A 263 -21.28 0.96 5.29
N LYS A 264 -21.31 0.12 4.24
CA LYS A 264 -20.13 -0.57 3.75
C LYS A 264 -19.36 0.27 2.74
N PHE A 265 -18.06 0.44 2.98
CA PHE A 265 -17.14 1.10 2.07
C PHE A 265 -16.09 0.11 1.56
N ALA A 266 -15.58 0.36 0.36
CA ALA A 266 -14.47 -0.35 -0.24
C ALA A 266 -13.19 -0.09 0.57
N VAL A 267 -12.60 -1.17 1.07
CA VAL A 267 -11.41 -1.19 1.91
C VAL A 267 -10.48 -2.26 1.36
N GLY A 268 -9.54 -1.87 0.50
CA GLY A 268 -8.71 -2.81 -0.26
C GLY A 268 -9.56 -3.79 -1.10
N PRO A 269 -9.40 -5.12 -0.94
CA PRO A 269 -10.11 -6.11 -1.76
C PRO A 269 -11.55 -6.40 -1.31
N VAL A 270 -12.02 -5.82 -0.19
CA VAL A 270 -13.31 -6.14 0.42
C VAL A 270 -14.15 -4.87 0.64
N GLU A 271 -15.43 -5.06 0.97
CA GLU A 271 -16.28 -4.00 1.51
C GLU A 271 -16.56 -4.24 2.99
N MET A 272 -16.29 -3.26 3.84
CA MET A 272 -16.42 -3.33 5.29
C MET A 272 -17.27 -2.19 5.83
N LYS A 273 -18.05 -2.42 6.89
CA LYS A 273 -18.78 -1.34 7.57
C LYS A 273 -17.79 -0.30 8.09
N LEU A 274 -18.14 0.98 8.02
CA LEU A 274 -17.25 2.05 8.48
C LEU A 274 -16.86 1.87 9.96
N GLY A 275 -17.79 1.46 10.82
CA GLY A 275 -17.49 1.20 12.23
C GLY A 275 -16.54 0.02 12.46
N ASP A 276 -16.60 -1.02 11.62
CA ASP A 276 -15.63 -2.11 11.65
C ASP A 276 -14.26 -1.64 11.15
N TYR A 277 -14.23 -0.77 10.14
CA TYR A 277 -13.00 -0.16 9.64
C TYR A 277 -12.28 0.69 10.69
N PHE A 278 -12.99 1.55 11.40
CA PHE A 278 -12.38 2.37 12.44
C PHE A 278 -11.84 1.51 13.61
N ARG A 279 -12.56 0.47 14.02
CA ARG A 279 -12.04 -0.49 15.02
C ARG A 279 -10.78 -1.21 14.57
N TYR A 280 -10.69 -1.54 13.29
CA TYR A 280 -9.48 -2.08 12.67
C TYR A 280 -8.34 -1.04 12.69
N SER A 281 -8.62 0.19 12.24
CA SER A 281 -7.68 1.32 12.18
C SER A 281 -7.01 1.61 13.52
N ASP A 282 -7.75 1.49 14.62
CA ASP A 282 -7.23 1.77 15.98
C ASP A 282 -6.16 0.76 16.42
N GLN A 283 -6.34 -0.49 16.01
CA GLN A 283 -5.55 -1.63 16.49
C GLN A 283 -4.45 -2.05 15.53
N VAL A 284 -4.58 -1.75 14.24
CA VAL A 284 -3.67 -2.26 13.22
C VAL A 284 -2.23 -1.79 13.45
N ARG A 285 -1.27 -2.72 13.33
CA ARG A 285 0.18 -2.48 13.40
C ARG A 285 0.88 -3.28 12.30
N GLU A 286 0.60 -2.92 11.05
CA GLU A 286 1.18 -3.57 9.86
C GLU A 286 1.82 -2.54 8.94
N GLU A 287 2.76 -2.98 8.10
CA GLU A 287 3.48 -2.10 7.17
C GLU A 287 2.61 -1.56 6.02
N ARG A 288 1.47 -2.22 5.77
CA ARG A 288 0.48 -1.85 4.75
C ARG A 288 -0.95 -2.00 5.26
N PRO A 289 -1.39 -1.10 6.16
CA PRO A 289 -2.76 -1.12 6.65
C PRO A 289 -3.77 -1.10 5.50
N LEU A 290 -4.89 -1.77 5.67
CA LEU A 290 -6.05 -1.62 4.81
C LEU A 290 -6.46 -0.15 4.72
N TYR A 291 -6.75 0.28 3.51
CA TYR A 291 -7.01 1.66 3.19
C TYR A 291 -8.41 1.79 2.59
N LEU A 292 -9.25 2.63 3.19
CA LEU A 292 -10.60 2.89 2.68
C LEU A 292 -10.47 3.83 1.48
N PHE A 293 -10.94 3.35 0.32
CA PHE A 293 -10.82 4.03 -0.96
C PHE A 293 -12.05 3.70 -1.80
N ASP A 294 -13.13 4.48 -1.62
CA ASP A 294 -14.45 4.14 -2.15
C ASP A 294 -14.93 5.10 -3.25
N PRO A 295 -15.14 4.62 -4.49
CA PRO A 295 -15.59 5.46 -5.60
C PRO A 295 -17.07 5.87 -5.53
N LYS A 296 -17.85 5.14 -4.73
CA LYS A 296 -19.31 5.21 -4.67
C LYS A 296 -19.80 5.83 -3.36
N PHE A 297 -18.91 6.41 -2.57
CA PHE A 297 -19.26 6.99 -1.27
C PHE A 297 -20.45 7.95 -1.34
N ALA A 298 -20.50 8.80 -2.37
CA ALA A 298 -21.58 9.75 -2.59
C ALA A 298 -22.89 9.11 -3.08
N GLU A 299 -22.85 7.92 -3.69
CA GLU A 299 -24.05 7.14 -4.01
C GLU A 299 -24.58 6.43 -2.77
N LYS A 300 -23.66 5.88 -1.95
CA LYS A 300 -23.94 5.16 -0.72
C LYS A 300 -24.46 6.09 0.38
N VAL A 301 -23.89 7.28 0.48
CA VAL A 301 -24.21 8.31 1.48
C VAL A 301 -24.31 9.67 0.78
N PRO A 302 -25.48 10.02 0.20
CA PRO A 302 -25.68 11.25 -0.55
C PRO A 302 -25.30 12.53 0.20
N LYS A 303 -25.43 12.53 1.54
CA LYS A 303 -25.03 13.65 2.40
C LYS A 303 -23.54 13.99 2.25
N LEU A 304 -22.65 12.98 2.22
CA LEU A 304 -21.22 13.20 1.98
C LEU A 304 -20.96 13.82 0.60
N GLY A 305 -21.74 13.42 -0.41
CA GLY A 305 -21.65 13.99 -1.76
C GLY A 305 -22.11 15.44 -1.87
N SER A 306 -22.90 15.93 -0.91
CA SER A 306 -23.42 17.31 -0.88
C SER A 306 -22.57 18.27 -0.04
N GLU A 307 -21.60 17.77 0.73
CA GLU A 307 -20.80 18.55 1.69
C GLU A 307 -19.46 19.03 1.12
N TYR A 308 -19.23 18.79 -0.17
CA TYR A 308 -18.09 19.31 -0.90
C TYR A 308 -18.50 19.64 -2.33
N GLU A 309 -17.73 20.51 -2.98
CA GLU A 309 -17.87 20.82 -4.41
C GLU A 309 -16.53 20.63 -5.12
N VAL A 310 -16.51 20.50 -6.45
CA VAL A 310 -15.23 20.45 -7.17
C VAL A 310 -14.57 21.84 -7.11
N PRO A 311 -13.30 21.96 -6.67
CA PRO A 311 -12.61 23.25 -6.62
C PRO A 311 -12.59 23.93 -7.99
N VAL A 312 -12.61 25.27 -8.01
CA VAL A 312 -12.86 26.07 -9.22
C VAL A 312 -11.95 25.72 -10.40
N TYR A 313 -10.71 25.33 -10.11
CA TYR A 313 -9.66 25.00 -11.07
C TYR A 313 -9.92 23.71 -11.85
N PHE A 314 -10.73 22.79 -11.29
CA PHE A 314 -10.89 21.43 -11.79
C PHE A 314 -12.31 21.15 -12.31
N ARG A 315 -13.13 22.20 -12.50
CA ARG A 315 -14.53 22.08 -12.95
C ARG A 315 -14.68 21.66 -14.41
N GLU A 316 -13.65 21.84 -15.23
CA GLU A 316 -13.60 21.28 -16.57
C GLU A 316 -13.27 19.79 -16.50
N ASP A 317 -14.28 18.93 -16.67
CA ASP A 317 -14.12 17.48 -16.69
C ASP A 317 -14.80 16.86 -17.92
N LEU A 318 -14.00 16.68 -18.96
CA LEU A 318 -14.41 16.16 -20.25
C LEU A 318 -14.86 14.70 -20.19
N PHE A 319 -14.40 13.88 -19.23
CA PHE A 319 -14.98 12.53 -19.06
C PHE A 319 -16.46 12.58 -18.65
N GLY A 320 -16.95 13.73 -18.16
CA GLY A 320 -18.36 13.96 -17.89
C GLY A 320 -19.29 13.73 -19.09
N VAL A 321 -18.82 13.89 -20.34
CA VAL A 321 -19.65 13.67 -21.54
C VAL A 321 -20.09 12.21 -21.72
N LEU A 322 -19.41 11.26 -21.05
CA LEU A 322 -19.78 9.84 -21.06
C LEU A 322 -20.97 9.53 -20.14
N GLY A 323 -21.43 10.48 -19.32
CA GLY A 323 -22.52 10.27 -18.38
C GLY A 323 -22.22 9.09 -17.44
N SER A 324 -23.15 8.12 -17.37
CA SER A 324 -23.01 6.93 -16.52
C SER A 324 -21.98 5.91 -17.02
N GLU A 325 -21.48 6.04 -18.25
CA GLU A 325 -20.46 5.15 -18.80
C GLU A 325 -19.03 5.60 -18.47
N ARG A 326 -18.86 6.75 -17.81
CA ARG A 326 -17.56 7.26 -17.40
C ARG A 326 -16.85 6.28 -16.45
N PRO A 327 -15.51 6.21 -16.47
CA PRO A 327 -14.77 5.52 -15.42
C PRO A 327 -15.00 6.15 -14.03
N ASP A 328 -14.83 5.34 -12.98
CA ASP A 328 -14.70 5.80 -11.60
C ASP A 328 -13.67 6.95 -11.55
N TYR A 329 -14.05 8.05 -10.90
CA TYR A 329 -13.31 9.31 -11.01
C TYR A 329 -13.17 10.07 -9.71
N ARG A 330 -13.91 9.70 -8.66
CA ARG A 330 -13.89 10.38 -7.37
C ARG A 330 -13.88 9.36 -6.26
N TRP A 331 -13.10 9.58 -5.21
CA TRP A 331 -13.01 8.67 -4.07
C TRP A 331 -12.97 9.44 -2.77
N ILE A 332 -13.67 8.91 -1.76
CA ILE A 332 -13.34 9.20 -0.37
C ILE A 332 -12.19 8.29 0.06
N ILE A 333 -11.25 8.88 0.78
CA ILE A 333 -10.05 8.20 1.25
C ILE A 333 -9.95 8.39 2.75
N ILE A 334 -9.91 7.28 3.49
CA ILE A 334 -9.76 7.29 4.95
C ILE A 334 -8.69 6.27 5.33
N GLY A 335 -7.75 6.64 6.19
CA GLY A 335 -6.82 5.66 6.74
C GLY A 335 -5.96 6.12 7.91
N PRO A 336 -5.40 5.17 8.68
CA PRO A 336 -4.53 5.45 9.82
C PRO A 336 -3.17 6.00 9.38
N ALA A 337 -2.41 6.51 10.34
CA ALA A 337 -0.99 6.85 10.14
C ALA A 337 -0.20 5.67 9.56
N GLY A 338 0.68 5.95 8.60
CA GLY A 338 1.48 4.95 7.88
C GLY A 338 0.78 4.28 6.70
N SER A 339 -0.56 4.41 6.57
CA SER A 339 -1.26 3.98 5.35
C SER A 339 -1.04 4.97 4.19
N GLY A 340 -1.32 4.55 2.96
CA GLY A 340 -1.13 5.38 1.78
C GLY A 340 -1.00 4.58 0.50
N SER A 341 -0.40 5.20 -0.51
CA SER A 341 -0.17 4.60 -1.83
C SER A 341 1.31 4.67 -2.20
N SER A 342 1.89 3.53 -2.58
CA SER A 342 3.23 3.46 -3.19
C SER A 342 3.29 4.21 -4.52
N PHE A 343 4.48 4.33 -5.12
CA PHE A 343 4.63 5.01 -6.42
C PHE A 343 3.72 4.44 -7.50
N HIS A 344 2.91 5.32 -8.08
CA HIS A 344 2.06 5.03 -9.22
C HIS A 344 1.91 6.27 -10.09
N VAL A 345 1.37 6.07 -11.29
CA VAL A 345 0.86 7.12 -12.17
C VAL A 345 -0.64 6.94 -12.26
N ASP A 346 -1.38 8.04 -12.24
CA ASP A 346 -2.84 7.99 -12.35
C ASP A 346 -3.29 7.25 -13.62
N PRO A 347 -4.34 6.42 -13.52
CA PRO A 347 -4.81 5.63 -14.64
C PRO A 347 -5.38 6.51 -15.76
N ASN A 348 -5.50 5.91 -16.95
CA ASN A 348 -6.12 6.53 -18.12
C ASN A 348 -5.42 7.83 -18.58
N SER A 349 -4.19 8.11 -18.11
CA SER A 349 -3.47 9.37 -18.37
C SER A 349 -4.23 10.62 -17.89
N THR A 350 -5.05 10.46 -16.86
CA THR A 350 -5.79 11.57 -16.24
C THR A 350 -4.87 12.45 -15.39
N SER A 351 -5.30 13.67 -15.11
CA SER A 351 -4.77 14.46 -14.00
C SER A 351 -5.67 14.28 -12.79
N ALA A 352 -5.15 14.60 -11.60
CA ALA A 352 -5.90 14.47 -10.37
C ALA A 352 -5.74 15.68 -9.46
N TRP A 353 -6.69 15.84 -8.55
CA TRP A 353 -6.54 16.68 -7.38
C TRP A 353 -6.90 15.89 -6.12
N ASN A 354 -6.23 16.20 -5.01
CA ASN A 354 -6.47 15.57 -3.71
C ASN A 354 -6.60 16.65 -2.62
N ALA A 355 -7.78 16.74 -2.03
CA ALA A 355 -8.12 17.65 -0.95
C ALA A 355 -8.03 16.92 0.40
N VAL A 356 -7.16 17.39 1.28
CA VAL A 356 -7.06 16.85 2.65
C VAL A 356 -8.09 17.54 3.52
N ILE A 357 -9.01 16.77 4.08
CA ILE A 357 -10.09 17.26 4.93
C ILE A 357 -9.68 17.22 6.40
N LYS A 358 -9.05 16.11 6.80
CA LYS A 358 -8.49 15.92 8.14
C LYS A 358 -7.16 15.21 8.05
N GLY A 359 -6.26 15.55 8.97
CA GLY A 359 -4.91 15.01 9.05
C GLY A 359 -3.94 15.65 8.06
N SER A 360 -2.88 14.91 7.72
CA SER A 360 -1.83 15.36 6.83
C SER A 360 -1.15 14.21 6.10
N LYS A 361 -0.69 14.50 4.88
CA LYS A 361 -0.10 13.53 3.95
C LYS A 361 1.24 14.04 3.45
N LYS A 362 2.28 13.22 3.52
CA LYS A 362 3.55 13.48 2.83
C LYS A 362 3.44 12.97 1.39
N TRP A 363 3.75 13.86 0.45
CA TRP A 363 3.78 13.59 -0.99
C TRP A 363 5.20 13.62 -1.52
N ILE A 364 5.50 12.69 -2.43
CA ILE A 364 6.72 12.67 -3.23
C ILE A 364 6.32 12.46 -4.68
N LEU A 365 6.68 13.40 -5.55
CA LEU A 365 6.31 13.41 -6.96
C LEU A 365 7.56 13.46 -7.85
N PHE A 366 7.63 12.57 -8.83
CA PHE A 366 8.63 12.60 -9.89
C PHE A 366 7.97 12.94 -11.23
N PRO A 367 8.64 13.76 -12.07
CA PRO A 367 8.11 14.11 -13.38
C PRO A 367 7.97 12.86 -14.28
N PRO A 368 7.12 12.90 -15.32
CA PRO A 368 6.79 11.73 -16.14
C PRO A 368 7.98 11.03 -16.79
N ASP A 369 9.06 11.76 -17.06
CA ASP A 369 10.28 11.25 -17.69
C ASP A 369 11.31 10.69 -16.69
N VAL A 370 10.98 10.64 -15.40
CA VAL A 370 11.87 10.18 -14.33
C VAL A 370 11.20 9.09 -13.52
N ILE A 371 11.72 7.87 -13.67
CA ILE A 371 11.33 6.73 -12.86
C ILE A 371 11.92 6.92 -11.44
N PRO A 372 11.13 6.79 -10.36
CA PRO A 372 11.62 6.88 -8.99
C PRO A 372 12.67 5.78 -8.68
N PRO A 373 13.64 6.04 -7.79
CA PRO A 373 14.59 5.00 -7.38
C PRO A 373 13.88 3.79 -6.78
N GLY A 374 14.32 2.56 -7.12
CA GLY A 374 13.72 1.31 -6.66
C GLY A 374 12.39 0.95 -7.35
N VAL A 375 11.91 1.77 -8.29
CA VAL A 375 10.71 1.48 -9.07
C VAL A 375 11.11 1.00 -10.47
N HIS A 376 10.47 -0.07 -10.92
CA HIS A 376 10.77 -0.74 -12.18
C HIS A 376 9.45 -1.05 -12.91
N PRO A 377 8.93 -0.12 -13.73
CA PRO A 377 7.76 -0.39 -14.58
C PRO A 377 8.11 -1.38 -15.69
N SER A 378 7.17 -2.24 -16.04
CA SER A 378 7.29 -3.12 -17.21
C SER A 378 7.30 -2.30 -18.51
N PRO A 379 7.92 -2.80 -19.60
CA PRO A 379 7.97 -2.08 -20.87
C PRO A 379 6.60 -1.69 -21.44
N ASP A 380 5.56 -2.48 -21.13
CA ASP A 380 4.18 -2.25 -21.57
C ASP A 380 3.36 -1.40 -20.57
N GLY A 381 3.94 -1.06 -19.41
CA GLY A 381 3.31 -0.27 -18.35
C GLY A 381 2.21 -0.99 -17.57
N ALA A 382 2.03 -2.31 -17.78
CA ALA A 382 1.00 -3.09 -17.11
C ALA A 382 1.35 -3.45 -15.66
N GLU A 383 2.64 -3.57 -15.36
CA GLU A 383 3.14 -3.96 -14.05
C GLU A 383 4.20 -2.96 -13.55
N VAL A 384 4.23 -2.75 -12.25
CA VAL A 384 5.24 -1.91 -11.60
C VAL A 384 5.80 -2.66 -10.41
N ALA A 385 7.05 -3.11 -10.52
CA ALA A 385 7.79 -3.60 -9.37
C ALA A 385 8.26 -2.39 -8.55
N SER A 386 7.95 -2.39 -7.26
CA SER A 386 8.31 -1.33 -6.30
C SER A 386 8.52 -1.95 -4.92
N PRO A 387 9.14 -1.24 -3.97
CA PRO A 387 9.24 -1.71 -2.60
C PRO A 387 7.86 -2.10 -2.04
N VAL A 388 7.84 -3.14 -1.22
CA VAL A 388 6.63 -3.75 -0.67
C VAL A 388 5.84 -2.71 0.09
N SER A 389 6.49 -1.92 0.94
CA SER A 389 5.88 -0.85 1.73
C SER A 389 6.49 0.52 1.45
N ILE A 390 5.75 1.57 1.82
CA ILE A 390 6.21 2.96 1.65
C ILE A 390 7.45 3.23 2.53
N ILE A 391 7.45 2.71 3.76
CA ILE A 391 8.56 2.86 4.70
C ILE A 391 9.83 2.18 4.18
N GLU A 392 9.72 1.00 3.57
CA GLU A 392 10.85 0.36 2.91
C GLU A 392 11.48 1.27 1.84
N TRP A 393 10.64 1.96 1.06
CA TRP A 393 11.15 2.91 0.07
C TRP A 393 11.93 4.06 0.72
N PHE A 394 11.42 4.62 1.82
CA PHE A 394 12.12 5.66 2.57
C PHE A 394 13.47 5.17 3.11
N MET A 395 13.52 3.97 3.67
CA MET A 395 14.74 3.39 4.23
C MET A 395 15.83 3.19 3.17
N ASN A 396 15.47 2.61 2.03
CA ASN A 396 16.44 2.08 1.07
C ASN A 396 16.71 3.03 -0.10
N PHE A 397 15.75 3.89 -0.45
CA PHE A 397 15.76 4.62 -1.72
C PHE A 397 15.64 6.14 -1.58
N TYR A 398 15.06 6.67 -0.48
CA TYR A 398 14.93 8.12 -0.31
C TYR A 398 16.28 8.85 -0.28
N GLY A 399 17.32 8.24 0.28
CA GLY A 399 18.67 8.81 0.28
C GLY A 399 19.21 9.10 -1.13
N ALA A 400 18.89 8.24 -2.11
CA ALA A 400 19.29 8.41 -3.50
C ALA A 400 18.66 9.64 -4.17
N THR A 401 17.53 10.14 -3.64
CA THR A 401 16.85 11.33 -4.17
C THR A 401 17.71 12.60 -4.11
N LYS A 402 18.66 12.67 -3.17
CA LYS A 402 19.56 13.83 -2.99
C LYS A 402 20.36 14.14 -4.25
N ASN A 403 20.76 13.10 -4.99
CA ASN A 403 21.61 13.17 -6.18
C ASN A 403 20.91 12.66 -7.45
N TRP A 404 19.59 12.54 -7.44
CA TRP A 404 18.83 12.01 -8.59
C TRP A 404 18.79 13.01 -9.75
N LYS A 405 18.74 12.50 -10.99
CA LYS A 405 18.81 13.30 -12.24
C LYS A 405 17.91 14.54 -12.22
N LYS A 406 16.67 14.36 -11.75
CA LYS A 406 15.78 15.45 -11.35
C LYS A 406 15.31 15.13 -9.94
N LYS A 407 15.46 16.10 -9.03
CA LYS A 407 14.98 15.98 -7.66
C LYS A 407 13.45 15.86 -7.66
N PRO A 408 12.88 15.04 -6.78
CA PRO A 408 11.43 15.00 -6.63
C PRO A 408 10.88 16.34 -6.12
N VAL A 409 9.63 16.60 -6.47
CA VAL A 409 8.80 17.60 -5.81
C VAL A 409 8.16 16.96 -4.60
N GLU A 410 8.24 17.61 -3.45
CA GLU A 410 7.77 17.07 -2.18
C GLU A 410 7.04 18.14 -1.38
N CYS A 411 6.07 17.71 -0.58
CA CYS A 411 5.40 18.55 0.40
C CYS A 411 4.69 17.72 1.46
N VAL A 412 4.36 18.38 2.58
CA VAL A 412 3.31 17.90 3.49
C VAL A 412 2.05 18.69 3.18
N CYS A 413 1.03 17.99 2.69
CA CYS A 413 -0.31 18.51 2.43
C CYS A 413 -1.17 18.31 3.69
N LYS A 414 -1.66 19.41 4.26
CA LYS A 414 -2.42 19.47 5.52
C LYS A 414 -3.91 19.68 5.27
N ALA A 415 -4.72 19.47 6.30
CA ALA A 415 -6.15 19.79 6.27
C ALA A 415 -6.41 21.22 5.73
N GLY A 416 -7.33 21.32 4.77
CA GLY A 416 -7.65 22.58 4.05
C GLY A 416 -6.82 22.81 2.78
N GLU A 417 -5.79 22.02 2.51
CA GLU A 417 -4.94 22.14 1.32
C GLU A 417 -5.34 21.13 0.23
N VAL A 418 -5.16 21.53 -1.04
CA VAL A 418 -5.44 20.70 -2.21
C VAL A 418 -4.20 20.59 -3.08
N ILE A 419 -3.72 19.37 -3.33
CA ILE A 419 -2.62 19.16 -4.27
C ILE A 419 -3.16 18.86 -5.67
N PHE A 420 -2.60 19.50 -6.69
CA PHE A 420 -2.78 19.17 -8.10
C PHE A 420 -1.67 18.21 -8.56
N VAL A 421 -2.07 17.05 -9.08
CA VAL A 421 -1.20 16.02 -9.66
C VAL A 421 -1.39 16.03 -11.19
N PRO A 422 -0.42 16.54 -11.96
CA PRO A 422 -0.55 16.61 -13.41
C PRO A 422 -0.46 15.23 -14.06
N ASN A 423 -0.89 15.12 -15.32
CA ASN A 423 -0.91 13.82 -15.97
C ASN A 423 0.51 13.23 -16.09
N GLY A 424 0.62 11.91 -15.88
CA GLY A 424 1.88 11.18 -16.04
C GLY A 424 2.87 11.31 -14.88
N TRP A 425 2.59 12.10 -13.84
CA TRP A 425 3.50 12.23 -12.69
C TRP A 425 3.47 10.99 -11.81
N TRP A 426 4.65 10.43 -11.55
CA TRP A 426 4.83 9.39 -10.53
C TRP A 426 4.63 10.02 -9.17
N HIS A 427 3.81 9.42 -8.31
CA HIS A 427 3.60 9.94 -6.98
C HIS A 427 3.41 8.84 -5.94
N LEU A 428 3.93 9.11 -4.75
CA LEU A 428 3.80 8.31 -3.53
C LEU A 428 3.23 9.20 -2.44
N VAL A 429 2.34 8.61 -1.63
CA VAL A 429 1.63 9.32 -0.55
C VAL A 429 1.65 8.47 0.71
N ILE A 430 2.04 9.05 1.84
CA ILE A 430 1.91 8.44 3.17
C ILE A 430 1.14 9.36 4.11
N ASN A 431 0.16 8.81 4.81
CA ASN A 431 -0.58 9.47 5.87
C ASN A 431 0.33 9.59 7.10
N LEU A 432 0.56 10.82 7.57
CA LEU A 432 1.39 11.06 8.76
C LEU A 432 0.57 10.86 10.05
N GLU A 433 -0.74 10.99 9.94
CA GLU A 433 -1.75 10.82 10.99
C GLU A 433 -3.02 10.22 10.39
N GLU A 434 -4.01 9.90 11.22
CA GLU A 434 -5.34 9.52 10.71
C GLU A 434 -5.87 10.61 9.78
N SER A 435 -6.16 10.24 8.54
CA SER A 435 -6.43 11.20 7.48
C SER A 435 -7.74 10.89 6.76
N ILE A 436 -8.49 11.95 6.45
CA ILE A 436 -9.68 11.93 5.60
C ILE A 436 -9.40 12.85 4.42
N ALA A 437 -9.64 12.37 3.19
CA ALA A 437 -9.43 13.14 1.98
C ALA A 437 -10.45 12.80 0.89
N ILE A 438 -10.62 13.74 -0.04
CA ILE A 438 -11.36 13.53 -1.28
C ILE A 438 -10.39 13.71 -2.44
N THR A 439 -10.40 12.79 -3.39
CA THR A 439 -9.59 12.89 -4.60
C THR A 439 -10.47 12.72 -5.82
N GLN A 440 -10.18 13.43 -6.90
CA GLN A 440 -10.79 13.16 -8.19
C GLN A 440 -9.78 13.21 -9.33
N ASN A 441 -10.00 12.31 -10.29
CA ASN A 441 -9.33 12.30 -11.57
C ASN A 441 -10.22 12.98 -12.59
N TYR A 442 -9.65 13.83 -13.43
CA TYR A 442 -10.39 14.63 -14.39
C TYR A 442 -9.63 14.76 -15.72
N VAL A 443 -10.40 15.05 -16.77
CA VAL A 443 -9.86 15.33 -18.10
C VAL A 443 -10.18 16.77 -18.47
N SER A 444 -9.19 17.58 -18.73
CA SER A 444 -9.35 18.93 -19.27
C SER A 444 -8.87 18.98 -20.71
N ARG A 445 -9.04 20.12 -21.37
CA ARG A 445 -8.46 20.30 -22.73
C ARG A 445 -6.93 20.15 -22.72
N ARG A 446 -6.27 20.35 -21.58
CA ARG A 446 -4.81 20.30 -21.43
C ARG A 446 -4.25 18.87 -21.43
N ASN A 447 -5.04 17.87 -21.05
CA ASN A 447 -4.61 16.46 -21.03
C ASN A 447 -5.45 15.54 -21.95
N LEU A 448 -6.47 16.07 -22.65
CA LEU A 448 -7.36 15.29 -23.53
C LEU A 448 -6.60 14.44 -24.56
N LEU A 449 -5.61 15.02 -25.24
CA LEU A 449 -4.83 14.29 -26.25
C LEU A 449 -3.99 13.17 -25.62
N ASN A 450 -3.45 13.37 -24.42
CA ASN A 450 -2.72 12.34 -23.69
C ASN A 450 -3.64 11.18 -23.25
N VAL A 451 -4.89 11.49 -22.88
CA VAL A 451 -5.91 10.49 -22.54
C VAL A 451 -6.30 9.69 -23.78
N LEU A 452 -6.59 10.36 -24.90
CA LEU A 452 -6.94 9.68 -26.16
C LEU A 452 -5.81 8.80 -26.68
N ASP A 453 -4.56 9.26 -26.61
CA ASP A 453 -3.38 8.44 -26.96
C ASP A 453 -3.27 7.21 -26.07
N PHE A 454 -3.42 7.37 -24.75
CA PHE A 454 -3.40 6.25 -23.81
C PHE A 454 -4.50 5.22 -24.09
N LEU A 455 -5.73 5.68 -24.33
CA LEU A 455 -6.88 4.82 -24.58
C LEU A 455 -6.78 4.08 -25.93
N ASN A 456 -5.99 4.59 -26.87
CA ASN A 456 -5.76 3.98 -28.18
C ASN A 456 -4.56 3.02 -28.21
N ARG A 457 -3.87 2.79 -27.09
CA ARG A 457 -2.73 1.87 -27.04
C ARG A 457 -3.17 0.43 -27.35
N PRO A 458 -2.31 -0.39 -28.00
CA PRO A 458 -2.64 -1.79 -28.30
C PRO A 458 -3.02 -2.62 -27.06
N ASN A 459 -2.46 -2.29 -25.91
CA ASN A 459 -2.74 -2.93 -24.62
C ASN A 459 -3.67 -2.10 -23.72
N ALA A 460 -4.38 -1.09 -24.23
CA ALA A 460 -5.26 -0.24 -23.41
C ALA A 460 -6.31 -1.06 -22.64
N SER A 461 -6.80 -2.17 -23.19
CA SER A 461 -7.76 -3.04 -22.50
C SER A 461 -7.25 -3.63 -21.18
N THR A 462 -5.93 -3.78 -21.01
CA THR A 462 -5.31 -4.21 -19.74
C THR A 462 -5.03 -3.03 -18.81
N LEU A 463 -4.63 -1.88 -19.37
CA LEU A 463 -4.23 -0.70 -18.62
C LEU A 463 -5.39 0.18 -18.11
N VAL A 464 -6.49 0.22 -18.86
CA VAL A 464 -7.65 1.07 -18.52
C VAL A 464 -8.26 0.62 -17.20
N SER A 465 -8.51 1.57 -16.32
CA SER A 465 -9.08 1.34 -14.98
C SER A 465 -10.36 2.15 -14.77
N GLY A 466 -11.08 1.84 -13.69
CA GLY A 466 -12.32 2.54 -13.31
C GLY A 466 -13.56 2.18 -14.14
N THR A 467 -13.45 1.33 -15.17
CA THR A 467 -14.61 0.89 -15.97
C THR A 467 -14.58 -0.59 -16.31
N ARG A 468 -15.77 -1.13 -16.62
CA ARG A 468 -15.96 -2.49 -17.15
C ARG A 468 -15.76 -2.54 -18.66
N ASP A 469 -16.05 -1.44 -19.37
CA ASP A 469 -15.93 -1.38 -20.82
C ASP A 469 -14.56 -0.81 -21.23
N ARG A 470 -13.52 -1.61 -21.01
CA ARG A 470 -12.13 -1.19 -21.28
C ARG A 470 -11.77 -1.18 -22.75
N VAL A 471 -12.52 -1.91 -23.58
CA VAL A 471 -12.21 -2.10 -25.00
C VAL A 471 -12.74 -0.95 -25.84
N ASN A 472 -13.97 -0.50 -25.57
CA ASN A 472 -14.63 0.50 -26.42
C ASN A 472 -14.52 1.93 -25.86
N LEU A 473 -13.81 2.12 -24.74
CA LEU A 473 -13.74 3.42 -24.06
C LEU A 473 -13.16 4.51 -24.97
N TYR A 474 -12.16 4.19 -25.80
CA TYR A 474 -11.57 5.13 -26.75
C TYR A 474 -12.63 5.66 -27.73
N ASP A 475 -13.31 4.77 -28.46
CA ASP A 475 -14.28 5.17 -29.49
C ASP A 475 -15.47 5.90 -28.86
N LYS A 476 -15.97 5.42 -27.72
CA LYS A 476 -17.06 6.08 -26.99
C LYS A 476 -16.68 7.49 -26.57
N PHE A 477 -15.49 7.64 -25.97
CA PHE A 477 -15.04 8.94 -25.48
C PHE A 477 -14.79 9.91 -26.64
N LYS A 478 -14.07 9.47 -27.67
CA LYS A 478 -13.82 10.27 -28.88
C LYS A 478 -15.13 10.75 -29.53
N ASN A 479 -16.08 9.84 -29.74
CA ASN A 479 -17.36 10.19 -30.38
C ASN A 479 -18.20 11.13 -29.51
N ALA A 480 -18.21 10.93 -28.19
CA ALA A 480 -18.95 11.79 -27.26
C ALA A 480 -18.34 13.21 -27.18
N ILE A 481 -17.01 13.31 -27.27
CA ILE A 481 -16.32 14.60 -27.37
C ILE A 481 -16.67 15.29 -28.68
N GLU A 482 -16.57 14.62 -29.82
CA GLU A 482 -16.91 15.24 -31.12
C GLU A 482 -18.37 15.69 -31.18
N ALA A 483 -19.29 14.93 -30.58
CA ALA A 483 -20.70 15.30 -30.50
C ALA A 483 -20.95 16.51 -29.59
N SER A 484 -20.21 16.64 -28.49
CA SER A 484 -20.40 17.72 -27.49
C SER A 484 -19.62 18.99 -27.83
N PHE A 485 -18.45 18.84 -28.46
CA PHE A 485 -17.49 19.89 -28.80
C PHE A 485 -16.90 19.66 -30.20
N PRO A 486 -17.68 19.88 -31.27
CA PRO A 486 -17.24 19.59 -32.64
C PRO A 486 -15.96 20.35 -33.03
N GLY A 487 -14.97 19.65 -33.60
CA GLY A 487 -13.70 20.23 -34.04
C GLY A 487 -12.69 20.59 -32.95
N GLU A 488 -13.02 20.41 -31.67
CA GLU A 488 -12.13 20.74 -30.54
C GLU A 488 -10.85 19.88 -30.56
N MET A 489 -10.98 18.58 -30.85
CA MET A 489 -9.82 17.67 -30.91
C MET A 489 -8.84 18.08 -32.01
N ASP A 490 -9.34 18.47 -33.18
CA ASP A 490 -8.52 18.92 -34.30
C ASP A 490 -7.82 20.25 -33.98
N GLU A 491 -8.53 21.17 -33.32
CA GLU A 491 -7.93 22.44 -32.88
C GLU A 491 -6.80 22.22 -31.86
N LEU A 492 -7.03 21.35 -30.88
CA LEU A 492 -6.02 21.01 -29.87
C LEU A 492 -4.81 20.33 -30.52
N ALA A 493 -5.03 19.38 -31.43
CA ALA A 493 -3.95 18.72 -32.16
C ALA A 493 -3.11 19.71 -32.98
N ARG A 494 -3.76 20.70 -33.63
CA ARG A 494 -3.08 21.78 -34.35
C ARG A 494 -2.25 22.64 -33.41
N LYS A 495 -2.81 23.09 -32.27
CA LYS A 495 -2.09 23.90 -31.27
C LYS A 495 -0.88 23.16 -30.70
N GLU A 496 -1.02 21.87 -30.41
CA GLU A 496 0.08 21.05 -29.90
C GLU A 496 1.20 20.88 -30.94
N ALA A 497 0.84 20.68 -32.21
CA ALA A 497 1.81 20.61 -33.31
C ALA A 497 2.57 21.93 -33.48
N GLU A 498 1.87 23.07 -33.44
CA GLU A 498 2.48 24.41 -33.48
C GLU A 498 3.44 24.64 -32.31
N LYS A 499 3.03 24.27 -31.07
CA LYS A 499 3.86 24.36 -29.86
C LYS A 499 5.13 23.51 -29.98
N LYS A 500 5.02 22.27 -30.48
CA LYS A 500 6.18 21.38 -30.73
C LYS A 500 7.14 21.97 -31.77
N ILE A 501 6.62 22.59 -32.82
CA ILE A 501 7.44 23.29 -33.84
C ILE A 501 8.17 24.47 -33.21
N GLN A 502 7.48 25.28 -32.39
CA GLN A 502 8.08 26.45 -31.75
C GLN A 502 9.15 26.07 -30.71
N GLN A 503 8.91 25.02 -29.92
CA GLN A 503 9.91 24.49 -28.99
C GLN A 503 11.15 23.95 -29.70
N LYS A 504 10.98 23.23 -30.81
CA LYS A 504 12.12 22.79 -31.65
C LYS A 504 12.91 23.96 -32.21
N LYS A 505 12.24 25.05 -32.64
CA LYS A 505 12.92 26.27 -33.09
C LYS A 505 13.71 26.91 -31.96
N LEU A 506 13.13 27.06 -30.77
CA LEU A 506 13.81 27.62 -29.60
C LEU A 506 15.04 26.78 -29.22
N SER A 507 14.89 25.46 -29.08
CA SER A 507 16.01 24.55 -28.78
C SER A 507 17.10 24.58 -29.85
N PHE A 508 16.74 24.74 -31.13
CA PHE A 508 17.72 24.94 -32.20
C PHE A 508 18.50 26.24 -32.00
N TRP A 509 17.82 27.35 -31.72
CA TRP A 509 18.50 28.62 -31.46
C TRP A 509 19.36 28.60 -30.20
N ASP A 510 18.92 27.93 -29.14
CA ASP A 510 19.71 27.72 -27.92
C ASP A 510 20.97 26.89 -28.21
N SER A 511 20.86 25.86 -29.07
CA SER A 511 22.03 25.08 -29.51
C SER A 511 22.99 25.87 -30.42
N VAL A 512 22.50 26.90 -31.12
CA VAL A 512 23.32 27.78 -31.96
C VAL A 512 23.94 28.92 -31.13
N SER A 513 23.27 29.41 -30.10
CA SER A 513 23.80 30.46 -29.22
C SER A 513 24.80 29.93 -28.18
N ASP A 514 24.68 28.67 -27.75
CA ASP A 514 25.71 27.96 -26.96
C ASP A 514 26.99 27.68 -27.78
N SER A 515 26.96 27.84 -29.10
CA SER A 515 28.15 27.74 -29.97
C SER A 515 28.99 29.03 -30.02
N ASN A 516 29.13 29.71 -28.87
CA ASN A 516 30.13 30.77 -28.69
C ASN A 516 31.54 30.21 -28.41
N ALA A 517 31.94 29.24 -29.22
CA ALA A 517 33.33 28.83 -29.41
C ALA A 517 33.54 28.42 -30.88
N GLY A 518 33.69 29.41 -31.76
CA GLY A 518 34.24 29.19 -33.10
C GLY A 518 33.60 30.00 -34.23
N ALA A 519 34.11 31.21 -34.42
CA ALA A 519 34.01 32.07 -35.62
C ALA A 519 33.40 31.45 -36.90
N PHE A 520 32.23 31.94 -37.30
CA PHE A 520 31.82 31.92 -38.72
C PHE A 520 32.22 33.25 -39.39
N LYS A 521 33.29 33.21 -40.19
CA LYS A 521 33.60 34.25 -41.18
C LYS A 521 32.85 33.91 -42.47
N PHE A 522 31.99 34.81 -42.94
CA PHE A 522 31.49 34.79 -44.31
C PHE A 522 32.61 35.25 -45.27
N SER A 523 32.82 34.53 -46.37
CA SER A 523 33.49 35.06 -47.57
C SER A 523 32.47 35.16 -48.69
N PHE A 524 32.41 36.34 -49.33
CA PHE A 524 31.88 36.51 -50.68
C PHE A 524 32.75 35.76 -51.70
#